data_AF-A0A3B9MSF3-F1
#
_entry.id   AF-A0A3B9MSF3-F1
#
_cell.length_a   1.000
_cell.length_b   1.000
_cell.length_c   1.000
_cell.angle_alpha   90.00
_cell.angle_beta   90.00
_cell.angle_gamma   90.00
#
_symmetry.space_group_name_H-M   'P 1'
#
loop_
_entity.id
_entity.type
_entity.pdbx_description
1 polymer ?
#
loop_
_entity_poly.entity_id
_entity_poly.type
_entity_poly.pdbx_seq_one_letter_code
_entity_poly.pdbx_strand_id
1 'polypeptide(L)'
;MKNTDRVSSGGGRIATIFLVISSILLVVLIFIFFLIMKDYAPANRISGADRFEYYLRDKQYRDIHNYVARNRAVEGKMDTDDAELSKYYAIADYYEYSISEKAALKAGDMSAAEKYGTKAEDAAGKMGDLNYAKDDIDKILEDF
;
A
#
# COMPACT_ATOMS: atom_id res chain seq x y z
N MET A 1 -61.81 50.80 -1.94
CA MET A 1 -61.44 49.39 -1.67
C MET A 1 -60.21 49.07 -2.51
N LYS A 2 -59.09 48.72 -1.87
CA LYS A 2 -57.83 48.36 -2.54
C LYS A 2 -57.94 46.91 -3.02
N ASN A 3 -57.86 46.68 -4.33
CA ASN A 3 -57.63 45.36 -4.90
C ASN A 3 -56.12 45.17 -5.08
N THR A 4 -55.47 44.74 -4.00
CA THR A 4 -54.14 44.12 -4.07
C THR A 4 -54.37 42.65 -4.32
N ASP A 5 -54.03 42.16 -5.52
CA ASP A 5 -53.64 40.76 -5.74
C ASP A 5 -53.23 40.57 -7.20
N ARG A 6 -52.07 41.13 -7.56
CA ARG A 6 -51.21 40.53 -8.58
C ARG A 6 -49.78 40.88 -8.20
N VAL A 7 -49.00 39.84 -7.97
CA VAL A 7 -47.57 39.68 -8.30
C VAL A 7 -46.98 38.75 -7.24
N SER A 8 -46.75 37.50 -7.61
CA SER A 8 -45.54 36.73 -7.27
C SER A 8 -45.76 35.24 -7.58
N SER A 9 -45.74 34.86 -8.87
CA SER A 9 -45.62 33.45 -9.27
C SER A 9 -44.32 33.15 -10.04
N GLY A 10 -43.50 34.18 -10.34
CA GLY A 10 -42.24 34.04 -11.05
C GLY A 10 -41.03 33.73 -10.15
N GLY A 11 -40.98 34.31 -8.94
CA GLY A 11 -39.83 34.17 -8.04
C GLY A 11 -39.64 32.75 -7.48
N GLY A 12 -40.74 32.05 -7.19
CA GLY A 12 -40.69 30.67 -6.70
C GLY A 12 -40.15 29.69 -7.74
N ARG A 13 -40.52 29.85 -9.02
CA ARG A 13 -40.04 29.00 -10.11
C ARG A 13 -38.55 29.22 -10.39
N ILE A 14 -38.09 30.46 -10.32
CA ILE A 14 -36.67 30.80 -10.47
C ILE A 14 -35.85 30.24 -9.30
N ALA A 15 -36.37 30.32 -8.07
CA ALA A 15 -35.75 29.70 -6.90
C ALA A 15 -35.66 28.18 -7.02
N THR A 16 -36.72 27.51 -7.50
CA THR A 16 -36.71 26.06 -7.76
C THR A 16 -35.69 25.68 -8.83
N ILE A 17 -35.61 26.43 -9.93
CA ILE A 17 -34.63 26.18 -11.01
C ILE A 17 -33.20 26.35 -10.47
N PHE A 18 -32.95 27.40 -9.69
CA PHE A 18 -31.63 27.64 -9.08
C PHE A 18 -31.24 26.52 -8.10
N LEU A 19 -32.18 26.01 -7.30
CA LEU A 19 -31.95 24.88 -6.40
C LEU A 19 -31.61 23.59 -7.16
N VAL A 20 -32.29 23.30 -8.27
CA VAL A 20 -32.01 22.12 -9.10
C VAL A 20 -30.64 22.22 -9.77
N ILE A 21 -30.29 23.40 -10.30
CA ILE A 21 -28.97 23.60 -10.92
C ILE A 21 -27.87 23.48 -9.85
N SER A 22 -28.08 24.08 -8.67
CA SER A 22 -27.13 23.99 -7.54
C SER A 22 -26.94 22.56 -7.06
N SER A 23 -28.01 21.76 -6.96
CA SER A 23 -27.90 20.35 -6.56
C SER A 23 -27.17 19.49 -7.59
N ILE A 24 -27.40 19.73 -8.88
CA ILE A 24 -26.65 19.05 -9.96
C ILE A 24 -25.17 19.41 -9.89
N LEU A 25 -24.84 20.70 -9.71
CA LEU A 25 -23.45 21.14 -9.55
C LEU A 25 -22.78 20.51 -8.34
N LEU A 26 -23.49 20.39 -7.20
CA LEU A 26 -22.99 19.71 -6.02
C LEU A 26 -22.67 18.24 -6.31
N VAL A 27 -23.56 17.52 -6.99
CA VAL A 27 -23.34 16.11 -7.36
C VAL A 27 -22.14 15.97 -8.30
N VAL A 28 -21.99 16.87 -9.27
CA VAL A 28 -20.83 16.89 -10.17
C VAL A 28 -19.54 17.18 -9.40
N LEU A 29 -19.55 18.12 -8.46
CA LEU A 29 -18.39 18.41 -7.61
C LEU A 29 -18.03 17.24 -6.70
N ILE A 30 -19.02 16.56 -6.11
CA ILE A 30 -18.80 15.34 -5.31
C ILE A 30 -18.23 14.23 -6.19
N PHE A 31 -18.72 14.06 -7.41
CA PHE A 31 -18.22 13.06 -8.34
C PHE A 31 -16.79 13.36 -8.80
N ILE A 32 -16.49 14.61 -9.16
CA ILE A 32 -15.13 15.06 -9.48
C ILE A 32 -14.21 14.88 -8.26
N PHE A 33 -14.68 15.23 -7.05
CA PHE A 33 -13.94 14.99 -5.82
C PHE A 33 -13.71 13.50 -5.60
N PHE A 34 -14.68 12.64 -5.91
CA PHE A 34 -14.52 11.19 -5.83
C PHE A 34 -13.53 10.67 -6.88
N LEU A 35 -13.50 11.21 -8.09
CA LEU A 35 -12.50 10.89 -9.11
C LEU A 35 -11.11 11.36 -8.70
N ILE A 36 -10.97 12.60 -8.22
CA ILE A 36 -9.72 13.13 -7.67
C ILE A 36 -9.27 12.28 -6.49
N MET A 37 -10.17 11.91 -5.56
CA MET A 37 -9.88 11.02 -4.43
C MET A 37 -9.64 9.57 -4.85
N LYS A 38 -10.11 9.11 -6.02
CA LYS A 38 -9.77 7.80 -6.59
C LYS A 38 -8.38 7.81 -7.23
N ASP A 39 -7.96 8.96 -7.76
CA ASP A 39 -6.61 9.17 -8.29
C ASP A 39 -5.60 9.59 -7.18
N TYR A 40 -6.10 10.18 -6.08
CA TYR A 40 -5.37 10.47 -4.83
C TYR A 40 -5.43 9.34 -3.80
N ALA A 41 -6.37 8.39 -3.92
CA ALA A 41 -6.26 7.08 -3.29
C ALA A 41 -4.97 6.56 -3.84
N PRO A 42 -3.93 6.46 -3.00
CA PRO A 42 -2.59 6.76 -3.39
C PRO A 42 -2.29 6.04 -4.69
N ALA A 43 -1.86 6.81 -5.68
CA ALA A 43 -1.11 6.34 -6.83
C ALA A 43 0.19 5.62 -6.39
N ASN A 44 0.14 4.77 -5.37
CA ASN A 44 1.07 3.70 -5.04
C ASN A 44 0.98 2.55 -6.06
N ARG A 45 0.26 2.75 -7.17
CA ARG A 45 0.40 1.97 -8.40
C ARG A 45 1.51 2.52 -9.31
N ILE A 46 2.44 3.32 -8.78
CA ILE A 46 3.78 3.39 -9.39
C ILE A 46 4.34 1.98 -9.27
N SER A 47 4.69 1.39 -10.41
CA SER A 47 5.03 -0.02 -10.60
C SER A 47 5.77 -0.59 -9.37
N GLY A 48 5.28 -1.72 -8.85
CA GLY A 48 5.85 -2.32 -7.64
C GLY A 48 7.37 -2.51 -7.75
N ALA A 49 7.84 -2.91 -8.93
CA ALA A 49 9.25 -3.14 -9.24
C ALA A 49 10.13 -1.90 -9.08
N ASP A 50 9.78 -0.73 -9.65
CA ASP A 50 10.67 0.45 -9.63
C ASP A 50 10.98 0.92 -8.19
N ARG A 51 9.98 0.83 -7.30
CA ARG A 51 10.14 1.20 -5.89
C ARG A 51 10.94 0.14 -5.13
N PHE A 52 10.76 -1.13 -5.45
CA PHE A 52 11.58 -2.20 -4.88
C PHE A 52 13.05 -2.09 -5.30
N GLU A 53 13.32 -1.79 -6.58
CA GLU A 53 14.67 -1.55 -7.08
C GLU A 53 15.35 -0.36 -6.38
N TYR A 54 14.60 0.73 -6.15
CA TYR A 54 15.09 1.87 -5.38
C TYR A 54 15.53 1.45 -3.97
N TYR A 55 14.68 0.72 -3.24
CA TYR A 55 15.01 0.27 -1.89
C TYR A 55 16.14 -0.76 -1.88
N LEU A 56 16.19 -1.64 -2.86
CA LEU A 56 17.23 -2.67 -2.96
C LEU A 56 18.60 -2.05 -3.23
N ARG A 57 18.68 -1.08 -4.14
CA ARG A 57 19.91 -0.33 -4.42
C ARG A 57 20.42 0.41 -3.19
N ASP A 58 19.52 1.03 -2.44
CA ASP A 58 19.85 1.82 -1.26
C ASP A 58 19.95 0.95 0.03
N LYS A 59 19.84 -0.38 -0.09
CA LYS A 59 19.89 -1.37 1.00
C LYS A 59 18.85 -1.13 2.10
N GLN A 60 17.70 -0.61 1.72
CA GLN A 60 16.57 -0.28 2.60
C GLN A 60 15.62 -1.48 2.78
N TYR A 61 16.13 -2.61 3.28
CA TYR A 61 15.35 -3.86 3.40
C TYR A 61 14.14 -3.76 4.33
N ARG A 62 14.23 -2.92 5.37
CA ARG A 62 13.07 -2.61 6.23
C ARG A 62 11.94 -1.95 5.44
N ASP A 63 12.27 -1.09 4.47
CA ASP A 63 11.27 -0.40 3.67
C ASP A 63 10.66 -1.32 2.61
N ILE A 64 11.46 -2.26 2.07
CA ILE A 64 10.96 -3.40 1.28
C ILE A 64 9.94 -4.20 2.10
N HIS A 65 10.30 -4.61 3.32
CA HIS A 65 9.41 -5.36 4.22
C HIS A 65 8.10 -4.61 4.53
N ASN A 66 8.20 -3.34 4.92
CA ASN A 66 7.04 -2.50 5.19
C ASN A 66 6.12 -2.34 3.97
N TYR A 67 6.70 -2.21 2.78
CA TYR A 67 5.95 -2.08 1.55
C TYR A 67 5.23 -3.38 1.18
N VAL A 68 5.91 -4.53 1.28
CA VAL A 68 5.29 -5.85 1.09
C VAL A 68 4.16 -6.09 2.09
N ALA A 69 4.35 -5.75 3.36
CA ALA A 69 3.31 -5.88 4.39
C ALA A 69 2.05 -5.05 4.07
N ARG A 70 2.24 -3.81 3.59
CA ARG A 70 1.12 -2.95 3.14
C ARG A 70 0.41 -3.54 1.91
N ASN A 71 1.17 -4.03 0.93
CA ASN A 71 0.60 -4.63 -0.27
C ASN A 71 -0.22 -5.88 0.07
N ARG A 72 0.32 -6.77 0.93
CA ARG A 72 -0.40 -7.95 1.44
C ARG A 72 -1.70 -7.60 2.20
N ALA A 73 -1.75 -6.44 2.86
CA ALA A 73 -2.91 -5.98 3.63
C ALA A 73 -3.99 -5.30 2.79
N VAL A 74 -3.60 -4.55 1.74
CA VAL A 74 -4.52 -3.82 0.85
C VAL A 74 -5.09 -4.74 -0.22
N GLU A 75 -4.26 -5.62 -0.76
CA GLU A 75 -4.61 -6.52 -1.84
C GLU A 75 -4.59 -7.92 -1.25
N GLY A 76 -5.79 -8.45 -0.94
CA GLY A 76 -5.96 -9.80 -0.41
C GLY A 76 -5.32 -10.83 -1.33
N LYS A 77 -4.03 -11.08 -1.11
CA LYS A 77 -3.11 -11.81 -1.99
C LYS A 77 -3.10 -11.22 -3.41
N MET A 78 -2.18 -10.28 -3.67
CA MET A 78 -1.73 -10.02 -5.05
C MET A 78 -1.51 -11.36 -5.74
N ASP A 79 -2.05 -11.51 -6.95
CA ASP A 79 -1.68 -12.59 -7.87
C ASP A 79 -0.18 -12.48 -8.09
N THR A 80 0.58 -13.34 -7.42
CA THR A 80 2.05 -13.47 -7.50
C THR A 80 2.47 -14.12 -8.82
N ASP A 81 1.74 -13.87 -9.90
CA ASP A 81 2.10 -14.34 -11.25
C ASP A 81 3.21 -13.48 -11.87
N ASP A 82 3.55 -12.35 -11.24
CA ASP A 82 4.75 -11.58 -11.58
C ASP A 82 5.98 -12.19 -10.89
N ALA A 83 6.79 -12.90 -11.68
CA ALA A 83 8.00 -13.56 -11.23
C ALA A 83 9.01 -12.58 -10.60
N GLU A 84 9.10 -11.33 -11.05
CA GLU A 84 10.01 -10.34 -10.46
C GLU A 84 9.49 -9.86 -9.10
N LEU A 85 8.19 -9.60 -9.00
CA LEU A 85 7.56 -9.20 -7.74
C LEU A 85 7.75 -10.28 -6.65
N SER A 86 7.69 -11.55 -7.03
CA SER A 86 7.88 -12.68 -6.12
C SER A 86 9.26 -12.68 -5.45
N LYS A 87 10.32 -12.25 -6.15
CA LYS A 87 11.69 -12.16 -5.60
C LYS A 87 11.79 -11.09 -4.51
N TYR A 88 11.15 -9.94 -4.70
CA TYR A 88 11.12 -8.88 -3.68
C TYR A 88 10.33 -9.29 -2.42
N TYR A 89 9.29 -10.08 -2.60
CA TYR A 89 8.54 -10.66 -1.47
C TYR A 89 9.40 -11.67 -0.71
N ALA A 90 10.21 -12.46 -1.42
CA ALA A 90 11.18 -13.36 -0.79
C ALA A 90 12.26 -12.59 0.01
N ILE A 91 12.73 -11.44 -0.47
CA ILE A 91 13.64 -10.54 0.28
C ILE A 91 12.98 -10.05 1.58
N ALA A 92 11.72 -9.60 1.50
CA ALA A 92 10.97 -9.17 2.68
C ALA A 92 10.79 -10.30 3.71
N ASP A 93 10.46 -11.50 3.24
CA ASP A 93 10.26 -12.67 4.09
C ASP A 93 11.58 -13.09 4.78
N TYR A 94 12.70 -13.09 4.04
CA TYR A 94 14.02 -13.36 4.62
C TYR A 94 14.35 -12.35 5.73
N TYR A 95 14.20 -11.06 5.45
CA TYR A 95 14.43 -10.00 6.45
C TYR A 95 13.59 -10.20 7.72
N GLU A 96 12.30 -10.52 7.58
CA GLU A 96 11.41 -10.78 8.72
C GLU A 96 11.81 -12.02 9.51
N TYR A 97 12.14 -13.12 8.82
CA TYR A 97 12.49 -14.38 9.46
C TYR A 97 13.87 -14.31 10.14
N SER A 98 14.86 -13.65 9.53
CA SER A 98 16.18 -13.45 10.16
C SER A 98 16.10 -12.58 11.42
N ILE A 99 15.25 -11.54 11.43
CA ILE A 99 14.98 -10.78 12.67
C ILE A 99 14.30 -11.65 13.72
N SER A 100 13.31 -12.44 13.32
CA SER A 100 12.55 -13.31 14.23
C SER A 100 13.42 -14.40 14.83
N GLU A 101 14.34 -14.98 14.04
CA GLU A 101 15.35 -15.94 14.50
C GLU A 101 16.29 -15.30 15.53
N LYS A 102 16.86 -14.13 15.23
CA LYS A 102 17.75 -13.43 16.18
C LYS A 102 17.03 -13.07 17.48
N ALA A 103 15.78 -12.61 17.40
CA ALA A 103 14.96 -12.34 18.57
C ALA A 103 14.71 -13.61 19.40
N ALA A 104 14.42 -14.75 18.75
CA ALA A 104 14.23 -16.04 19.40
C ALA A 104 15.53 -16.55 20.07
N LEU A 105 16.68 -16.45 19.40
CA LEU A 105 17.99 -16.79 19.95
C LEU A 105 18.30 -15.96 21.20
N LYS A 106 18.02 -14.65 21.18
CA LYS A 106 18.18 -13.78 22.35
C LYS A 106 17.26 -14.14 23.51
N ALA A 107 16.05 -14.62 23.20
CA ALA A 107 15.10 -15.11 24.20
C ALA A 107 15.43 -16.52 24.72
N GLY A 108 16.39 -17.22 24.11
CA GLY A 108 16.73 -18.61 24.42
C GLY A 108 15.72 -19.64 23.89
N ASP A 109 14.80 -19.24 23.01
CA ASP A 109 13.83 -20.12 22.37
C ASP A 109 14.43 -20.77 21.11
N MET A 110 15.17 -21.86 21.32
CA MET A 110 15.86 -22.57 20.24
C MET A 110 14.90 -23.18 19.21
N SER A 111 13.68 -23.56 19.62
CA SER A 111 12.66 -24.13 18.73
C SER A 111 12.12 -23.08 17.77
N ALA A 112 11.82 -21.88 18.29
CA ALA A 112 11.44 -20.76 17.45
C ALA A 112 12.61 -20.31 16.55
N ALA A 113 13.84 -20.27 17.07
CA ALA A 113 15.01 -19.92 16.28
C ALA A 113 15.20 -20.85 15.07
N GLU A 114 15.22 -22.17 15.27
CA GLU A 114 15.34 -23.15 14.19
C GLU A 114 14.22 -23.03 13.16
N LYS A 115 12.98 -22.83 13.63
CA LYS A 115 11.82 -22.63 12.77
C LYS A 115 11.96 -21.39 11.88
N TYR A 116 12.41 -20.27 12.44
CA TYR A 116 12.58 -19.03 11.68
C TYR A 116 13.81 -19.10 10.77
N GLY A 117 14.91 -19.71 11.20
CA GLY A 117 16.09 -19.93 10.35
C GLY A 117 15.76 -20.79 9.12
N THR A 118 14.99 -21.88 9.29
CA THR A 118 14.53 -22.71 8.17
C THR A 118 13.68 -21.91 7.18
N LYS A 119 12.78 -21.06 7.69
CA LYS A 119 11.95 -20.20 6.83
C LYS A 119 12.75 -19.11 6.12
N ALA A 120 13.80 -18.59 6.76
CA ALA A 120 14.72 -17.64 6.13
C ALA A 120 15.45 -18.33 4.96
N GLU A 121 16.02 -19.52 5.16
CA GLU A 121 16.67 -20.27 4.08
C GLU A 121 15.70 -20.59 2.91
N ASP A 122 14.47 -20.99 3.22
CA ASP A 122 13.42 -21.19 2.20
C ASP A 122 13.10 -19.90 1.41
N ALA A 123 13.16 -18.73 2.07
CA ALA A 123 12.96 -17.44 1.44
C ALA A 123 14.18 -17.05 0.58
N ALA A 124 15.41 -17.27 1.07
CA ALA A 124 16.64 -17.05 0.31
C ALA A 124 16.64 -17.83 -1.02
N GLY A 125 16.21 -19.10 -0.99
CA GLY A 125 16.07 -19.92 -2.20
C GLY A 125 15.09 -19.37 -3.25
N LYS A 126 14.17 -18.47 -2.86
CA LYS A 126 13.17 -17.85 -3.74
C LYS A 126 13.58 -16.47 -4.26
N MET A 127 14.72 -15.91 -3.81
CA MET A 127 15.20 -14.61 -4.26
C MET A 127 15.75 -14.61 -5.69
N GLY A 128 16.10 -15.79 -6.23
CA GLY A 128 16.66 -15.92 -7.57
C GLY A 128 17.98 -15.17 -7.73
N ASP A 129 18.05 -14.29 -8.72
CA ASP A 129 19.20 -13.42 -9.00
C ASP A 129 19.41 -12.31 -7.95
N LEU A 130 18.43 -12.07 -7.08
CA LEU A 130 18.54 -11.10 -5.99
C LEU A 130 19.13 -11.69 -4.70
N ASN A 131 19.68 -12.90 -4.74
CA ASN A 131 20.22 -13.59 -3.56
C ASN A 131 21.38 -12.83 -2.87
N TYR A 132 22.02 -11.87 -3.54
CA TYR A 132 22.99 -10.98 -2.90
C TYR A 132 22.39 -10.15 -1.75
N ALA A 133 21.07 -9.94 -1.74
CA ALA A 133 20.36 -9.27 -0.66
C ALA A 133 20.50 -10.01 0.68
N LYS A 134 20.71 -11.34 0.63
CA LYS A 134 20.93 -12.18 1.82
C LYS A 134 22.12 -11.67 2.64
N ASP A 135 23.29 -11.54 2.00
CA ASP A 135 24.53 -11.13 2.67
C ASP A 135 24.42 -9.71 3.24
N ASP A 136 23.73 -8.82 2.52
CA ASP A 136 23.49 -7.46 2.97
C ASP A 136 22.56 -7.40 4.19
N ILE A 137 21.50 -8.23 4.21
CA ILE A 137 20.60 -8.35 5.36
C ILE A 137 21.33 -8.95 6.55
N ASP A 138 22.08 -10.04 6.35
CA ASP A 138 22.84 -10.70 7.41
C ASP A 138 23.78 -9.70 8.09
N LYS A 139 24.50 -8.91 7.30
CA LYS A 139 25.39 -7.84 7.78
C LYS A 139 24.65 -6.75 8.57
N ILE A 140 23.49 -6.31 8.09
CA ILE A 140 22.68 -5.31 8.82
C ILE A 140 22.23 -5.86 10.17
N LEU A 141 21.96 -7.17 10.23
CA LEU A 141 21.47 -7.82 11.42
C LEU A 141 22.58 -8.32 12.35
N GLU A 142 23.86 -8.31 11.97
CA GLU A 142 24.99 -8.70 12.84
C GLU A 142 24.97 -7.95 14.18
N ASP A 143 24.64 -6.66 14.15
CA ASP A 143 24.56 -5.78 15.33
C ASP A 143 23.19 -5.79 16.03
N PHE A 144 22.23 -6.58 15.52
CA PHE A 144 20.84 -6.59 16.01
C PHE A 144 20.71 -7.29 17.34
#